data_AF-A0A5C5S8P3-F1
#
_entry.id   AF-A0A5C5S8P3-F1
#
_cell.length_a   1.000
_cell.length_b   1.000
_cell.length_c   1.000
_cell.angle_alpha   90.00
_cell.angle_beta   90.00
_cell.angle_gamma   90.00
#
_symmetry.space_group_name_H-M   'P 1'
#
loop_
_entity.id
_entity.type
_entity.pdbx_description
1 polymer ?
#
loop_
_entity_poly.entity_id
_entity_poly.type
_entity_poly.pdbx_seq_one_letter_code
_entity_poly.pdbx_strand_id
1 'polypeptide(L)'
;MSRTTLRTLVEGAVLVAAAVGIGAVVYAQQAPTHAPSAPAPDQVAQTPPAAKPPATKPAAPAPQPPAAQQSQQPPAAAPTPQTQQQPPQGQPAPQPTVFDEHAKQGKIAKCANVFGGLGRLVAAGSAYSAKSTWNAEAGDAHSVQSVVALSNVNPANPAQRAAGIVFAAPVGNACEGSLVRVTPTTDNCQVVAAELAKQNGQTGVLGDMTLMTMPNGAQVMLVPLANACVAVSVLQGAG
;
A
#
# COMPACT_ATOMS: atom_id res chain seq x y z
N MET A 1 38.06 -29.88 20.08
CA MET A 1 37.99 -29.90 21.56
C MET A 1 39.15 -29.08 22.11
N SER A 2 38.88 -27.87 22.60
CA SER A 2 39.74 -27.18 23.56
C SER A 2 38.88 -26.23 24.38
N ARG A 3 39.02 -26.38 25.69
CA ARG A 3 38.28 -25.67 26.74
C ARG A 3 39.01 -24.37 27.07
N THR A 4 38.27 -23.48 27.76
CA THR A 4 38.77 -22.53 28.77
C THR A 4 39.00 -21.09 28.29
N THR A 5 38.11 -20.18 28.72
CA THR A 5 38.35 -18.88 29.43
C THR A 5 36.97 -18.18 29.57
N LEU A 6 36.15 -18.46 30.60
CA LEU A 6 35.97 -17.68 31.86
C LEU A 6 35.83 -16.15 31.66
N ARG A 7 34.63 -15.55 31.81
CA ARG A 7 34.12 -14.72 32.96
C ARG A 7 35.15 -13.65 33.43
N THR A 8 34.89 -12.35 33.63
CA THR A 8 33.77 -11.59 34.26
C THR A 8 34.12 -10.08 34.27
N LEU A 9 33.13 -9.19 34.56
CA LEU A 9 33.16 -7.86 35.25
C LEU A 9 32.28 -6.85 34.49
N VAL A 10 31.10 -6.37 34.94
CA VAL A 10 30.64 -5.77 36.23
C VAL A 10 31.22 -4.36 36.50
N GLU A 11 30.30 -3.39 36.40
CA GLU A 11 30.18 -2.07 37.06
C GLU A 11 31.22 -0.97 36.88
N GLY A 12 30.72 0.28 36.85
CA GLY A 12 31.55 1.47 37.03
C GLY A 12 30.89 2.76 36.59
N ALA A 13 29.79 3.16 37.23
CA ALA A 13 29.30 4.54 37.16
C ALA A 13 30.26 5.46 37.92
N VAL A 14 30.79 6.49 37.25
CA VAL A 14 31.45 7.62 37.92
C VAL A 14 30.89 8.91 37.33
N LEU A 15 30.16 9.62 38.20
CA LEU A 15 29.75 11.01 38.07
C LEU A 15 31.00 11.91 38.08
N VAL A 16 31.13 12.79 37.10
CA VAL A 16 31.96 14.01 37.23
C VAL A 16 31.05 15.20 37.00
N ALA A 17 30.69 15.85 38.10
CA ALA A 17 30.14 17.19 38.11
C ALA A 17 31.29 18.19 38.01
N ALA A 18 31.24 19.09 37.04
CA ALA A 18 31.97 20.35 37.08
C ALA A 18 31.11 21.44 36.42
N ALA A 19 30.93 22.51 37.18
CA ALA A 19 30.01 23.60 36.93
C ALA A 19 30.61 24.72 36.06
N VAL A 20 29.75 25.70 35.78
CA VAL A 20 30.00 27.10 35.41
C VAL A 20 29.91 27.42 33.91
N GLY A 21 28.87 28.19 33.57
CA GLY A 21 28.71 28.84 32.27
C GLY A 21 27.31 29.38 32.04
N ILE A 22 26.90 30.39 32.83
CA ILE A 22 25.67 31.16 32.57
C ILE A 22 25.88 31.95 31.27
N GLY A 23 25.15 31.56 30.22
CA GLY A 23 25.08 32.26 28.95
C GLY A 23 23.68 32.12 28.36
N ALA A 24 22.72 32.84 28.93
CA ALA A 24 21.38 32.95 28.34
C ALA A 24 21.47 33.86 27.10
N VAL A 25 21.67 33.25 25.92
CA VAL A 25 21.39 33.93 24.65
C VAL A 25 19.89 33.80 24.40
N VAL A 26 19.17 34.86 24.73
CA VAL A 26 17.76 35.04 24.38
C VAL A 26 17.67 35.24 22.87
N TYR A 27 17.32 34.17 22.14
CA TYR A 27 16.83 34.32 20.78
C TYR A 27 15.38 34.83 20.84
N ALA A 28 15.23 36.14 20.64
CA ALA A 28 13.94 36.74 20.36
C ALA A 28 13.45 36.24 18.99
N GLN A 29 12.50 35.30 18.98
CA GLN A 29 11.74 34.99 17.78
C GLN A 29 10.68 36.08 17.58
N GLN A 30 10.89 36.94 16.59
CA GLN A 30 9.87 37.85 16.08
C GLN A 30 8.91 37.02 15.22
N ALA A 31 7.75 36.69 15.77
CA ALA A 31 6.64 36.14 14.99
C ALA A 31 5.97 37.28 14.18
N PRO A 32 5.81 37.14 12.85
CA PRO A 32 4.98 38.07 12.09
C PRO A 32 3.50 37.86 12.48
N THR A 33 2.93 38.85 13.16
CA THR A 33 1.49 39.00 13.35
C THR A 33 0.86 39.40 12.02
N HIS A 34 0.30 38.46 11.29
CA HIS A 34 -0.73 38.72 10.26
C HIS A 34 -1.92 37.82 10.57
N ALA A 35 -2.88 38.36 11.31
CA ALA A 35 -4.20 37.78 11.49
C ALA A 35 -5.06 38.15 10.28
N PRO A 36 -5.66 37.18 9.56
CA PRO A 36 -6.77 37.48 8.68
C PRO A 36 -8.02 37.74 9.53
N SER A 37 -8.61 38.92 9.34
CA SER A 37 -9.87 39.34 9.93
C SER A 37 -11.00 38.39 9.52
N ALA A 38 -11.62 37.72 10.49
CA ALA A 38 -12.89 37.02 10.30
C ALA A 38 -14.04 38.05 10.23
N PRO A 39 -14.96 37.96 9.24
CA PRO A 39 -16.19 38.72 9.29
C PRO A 39 -17.17 38.14 10.32
N ALA A 40 -17.87 39.06 10.99
CA ALA A 40 -18.84 38.84 12.06
C ALA A 40 -20.08 38.03 11.61
N PRO A 41 -20.86 37.46 12.55
CA PRO A 41 -21.98 36.58 12.25
C PRO A 41 -23.27 37.37 12.01
N ASP A 42 -23.86 37.22 10.82
CA ASP A 42 -25.24 37.63 10.59
C ASP A 42 -26.19 36.55 11.12
N GLN A 43 -26.84 36.88 12.24
CA GLN A 43 -28.01 36.20 12.77
C GLN A 43 -29.26 36.83 12.17
N VAL A 44 -29.99 36.11 11.31
CA VAL A 44 -31.44 36.30 11.19
C VAL A 44 -32.10 34.92 11.09
N ALA A 45 -32.91 34.63 12.10
CA ALA A 45 -33.76 33.46 12.23
C ALA A 45 -34.83 33.40 11.14
N GLN A 46 -35.24 32.18 10.75
CA GLN A 46 -36.64 31.75 10.54
C GLN A 46 -36.72 30.31 9.96
N THR A 47 -37.18 29.36 10.77
CA THR A 47 -37.89 28.12 10.32
C THR A 47 -39.35 28.50 10.03
N PRO A 48 -40.11 27.83 9.11
CA PRO A 48 -40.52 26.40 9.18
C PRO A 48 -40.87 25.79 7.77
N PRO A 49 -41.72 24.74 7.62
CA PRO A 49 -41.81 23.43 8.26
C PRO A 49 -41.62 22.25 7.27
N ALA A 50 -41.51 21.04 7.83
CA ALA A 50 -41.49 19.75 7.16
C ALA A 50 -42.75 19.48 6.29
N ALA A 51 -42.53 19.03 5.06
CA ALA A 51 -43.56 18.42 4.22
C ALA A 51 -43.68 16.91 4.52
N LYS A 52 -44.88 16.48 4.90
CA LYS A 52 -45.26 15.07 5.10
C LYS A 52 -45.44 14.36 3.75
N PRO A 53 -45.14 13.05 3.64
CA PRO A 53 -45.50 12.25 2.48
C PRO A 53 -47.00 11.89 2.49
N PRO A 54 -47.71 11.88 1.35
CA PRO A 54 -49.08 11.39 1.30
C PRO A 54 -49.13 9.86 1.24
N ALA A 55 -50.04 9.29 2.03
CA ALA A 55 -50.44 7.89 2.03
C ALA A 55 -51.54 7.59 0.97
N THR A 56 -51.69 6.30 0.70
CA THR A 56 -52.48 5.55 -0.30
C THR A 56 -54.01 5.47 -0.09
N LYS A 57 -54.81 5.28 -1.17
CA LYS A 57 -55.94 4.30 -1.38
C LYS A 57 -56.82 4.62 -2.63
N PRO A 58 -57.78 3.76 -3.11
CA PRO A 58 -57.80 2.33 -3.50
C PRO A 58 -58.24 2.08 -4.99
N ALA A 59 -58.29 0.80 -5.40
CA ALA A 59 -58.36 0.18 -6.74
C ALA A 59 -59.74 0.06 -7.45
N ALA A 60 -59.71 -0.27 -8.77
CA ALA A 60 -60.43 -1.35 -9.51
C ALA A 60 -60.39 -1.16 -11.05
N PRO A 61 -60.74 -2.15 -11.92
CA PRO A 61 -60.31 -3.55 -12.05
C PRO A 61 -59.65 -3.85 -13.44
N ALA A 62 -59.15 -5.08 -13.60
CA ALA A 62 -58.49 -5.60 -14.82
C ALA A 62 -59.42 -5.75 -16.05
N PRO A 63 -58.82 -5.81 -17.26
CA PRO A 63 -58.85 -7.07 -18.02
C PRO A 63 -57.49 -7.46 -18.64
N GLN A 64 -57.14 -8.76 -18.54
CA GLN A 64 -56.08 -9.41 -19.32
C GLN A 64 -56.63 -9.90 -20.70
N PRO A 65 -55.86 -10.57 -21.58
CA PRO A 65 -54.79 -10.03 -22.43
C PRO A 65 -54.97 -10.44 -23.93
N PRO A 66 -54.23 -9.85 -24.88
CA PRO A 66 -53.92 -10.54 -26.14
C PRO A 66 -52.53 -11.18 -26.14
N ALA A 67 -52.44 -12.26 -26.91
CA ALA A 67 -51.39 -13.26 -26.96
C ALA A 67 -50.00 -12.78 -27.43
N ALA A 68 -49.01 -13.42 -26.81
CA ALA A 68 -47.64 -13.75 -27.26
C ALA A 68 -47.19 -13.31 -28.67
N GLN A 69 -46.10 -12.54 -28.71
CA GLN A 69 -45.05 -12.71 -29.71
C GLN A 69 -43.69 -12.75 -29.02
N GLN A 70 -43.09 -13.95 -29.07
CA GLN A 70 -41.74 -14.27 -28.66
C GLN A 70 -40.75 -13.42 -29.47
N SER A 71 -40.01 -12.54 -28.79
CA SER A 71 -38.76 -12.00 -29.29
C SER A 71 -37.63 -12.62 -28.47
N GLN A 72 -36.73 -13.27 -29.18
CA GLN A 72 -35.69 -14.17 -28.69
C GLN A 72 -34.72 -13.44 -27.75
N GLN A 73 -34.74 -13.82 -26.48
CA GLN A 73 -33.72 -13.46 -25.51
C GLN A 73 -32.46 -14.29 -25.81
N PRO A 74 -31.27 -13.68 -26.03
CA PRO A 74 -30.03 -14.43 -26.12
C PRO A 74 -29.84 -15.27 -24.85
N PRO A 75 -29.38 -16.53 -24.95
CA PRO A 75 -29.21 -17.39 -23.79
C PRO A 75 -28.27 -16.72 -22.78
N ALA A 76 -28.72 -16.68 -21.53
CA ALA A 76 -27.91 -16.30 -20.39
C ALA A 76 -26.63 -17.14 -20.42
N ALA A 77 -25.48 -16.47 -20.46
CA ALA A 77 -24.19 -17.12 -20.31
C ALA A 77 -24.19 -17.87 -18.97
N ALA A 78 -23.96 -19.18 -19.03
CA ALA A 78 -23.71 -19.99 -17.85
C ALA A 78 -22.54 -19.36 -17.06
N PRO A 79 -22.57 -19.41 -15.71
CA PRO A 79 -21.43 -18.97 -14.92
C PRO A 79 -20.22 -19.83 -15.32
N THR A 80 -19.22 -19.18 -15.92
CA THR A 80 -17.90 -19.77 -16.09
C THR A 80 -17.39 -20.17 -14.72
N PRO A 81 -16.87 -21.40 -14.54
CA PRO A 81 -16.16 -21.74 -13.31
C PRO A 81 -15.05 -20.73 -13.11
N GLN A 82 -15.13 -19.95 -12.04
CA GLN A 82 -13.99 -19.18 -11.57
C GLN A 82 -12.88 -20.18 -11.30
N THR A 83 -11.84 -20.14 -12.12
CA THR A 83 -10.57 -20.79 -11.82
C THR A 83 -10.02 -20.12 -10.56
N GLN A 84 -10.43 -20.64 -9.40
CA GLN A 84 -9.61 -20.55 -8.19
C GLN A 84 -8.23 -21.03 -8.63
N GLN A 85 -7.27 -20.12 -8.67
CA GLN A 85 -5.87 -20.48 -8.84
C GLN A 85 -5.50 -21.31 -7.61
N GLN A 86 -5.73 -22.61 -7.74
CA GLN A 86 -5.28 -23.60 -6.79
C GLN A 86 -3.76 -23.42 -6.69
N PRO A 87 -3.21 -23.21 -5.48
CA PRO A 87 -1.76 -23.12 -5.32
C PRO A 87 -1.14 -24.35 -5.96
N PRO A 88 -0.03 -24.23 -6.72
CA PRO A 88 0.64 -25.37 -7.31
C PRO A 88 0.88 -26.43 -6.23
N GLN A 89 0.15 -27.54 -6.32
CA GLN A 89 0.29 -28.63 -5.37
C GLN A 89 1.68 -29.25 -5.58
N GLY A 90 2.55 -29.12 -4.59
CA GLY A 90 3.91 -29.68 -4.60
C GLY A 90 5.03 -28.66 -4.41
N GLN A 91 4.75 -27.35 -4.34
CA GLN A 91 5.77 -26.39 -3.91
C GLN A 91 5.82 -26.33 -2.38
N PRO A 92 7.03 -26.41 -1.77
CA PRO A 92 7.18 -26.13 -0.34
C PRO A 92 6.50 -24.80 -0.01
N ALA A 93 5.79 -24.77 1.12
CA ALA A 93 5.22 -23.52 1.60
C ALA A 93 6.31 -22.44 1.63
N PRO A 94 6.04 -21.22 1.14
CA PRO A 94 7.02 -20.15 1.18
C PRO A 94 7.55 -19.99 2.60
N GLN A 95 8.88 -19.86 2.73
CA GLN A 95 9.48 -19.63 4.03
C GLN A 95 8.90 -18.35 4.65
N PRO A 96 8.58 -18.35 5.96
CA PRO A 96 8.06 -17.16 6.63
C PRO A 96 8.98 -15.96 6.41
N THR A 97 8.37 -14.84 6.06
CA THR A 97 9.04 -13.55 5.92
C THR A 97 8.77 -12.67 7.13
N VAL A 98 9.52 -11.58 7.27
CA VAL A 98 9.23 -10.53 8.28
C VAL A 98 7.80 -9.98 8.16
N PHE A 99 7.20 -10.02 6.97
CA PHE A 99 5.81 -9.59 6.77
C PHE A 99 4.82 -10.59 7.39
N ASP A 100 5.09 -11.89 7.26
CA ASP A 100 4.29 -12.95 7.89
C ASP A 100 4.44 -12.88 9.44
N GLU A 101 5.63 -12.53 9.93
CA GLU A 101 5.88 -12.30 11.35
C GLU A 101 5.15 -11.05 11.88
N HIS A 102 5.25 -9.92 11.17
CA HIS A 102 4.53 -8.69 11.54
C HIS A 102 3.02 -8.89 11.52
N ALA A 103 2.47 -9.63 10.55
CA ALA A 103 1.05 -9.97 10.53
C ALA A 103 0.64 -10.75 11.79
N LYS A 104 1.44 -11.74 12.20
CA LYS A 104 1.20 -12.50 13.44
C LYS A 104 1.30 -11.63 14.68
N GLN A 105 2.34 -10.79 14.78
CA GLN A 105 2.54 -9.87 15.91
C GLN A 105 1.38 -8.88 16.04
N GLY A 106 0.88 -8.36 14.92
CA GLY A 106 -0.26 -7.46 14.89
C GLY A 106 -1.63 -8.14 14.99
N LYS A 107 -1.68 -9.48 15.08
CA LYS A 107 -2.93 -10.27 15.03
C LYS A 107 -3.77 -9.93 13.79
N ILE A 108 -3.11 -9.69 12.66
CA ILE A 108 -3.72 -9.35 11.36
C ILE A 108 -3.95 -10.66 10.60
N ALA A 109 -5.06 -11.35 10.86
CA ALA A 109 -5.39 -12.62 10.24
C ALA A 109 -6.01 -12.46 8.84
N LYS A 110 -7.01 -11.59 8.70
CA LYS A 110 -7.77 -11.32 7.48
C LYS A 110 -6.87 -10.90 6.33
N CYS A 111 -5.88 -10.04 6.60
CA CYS A 111 -4.96 -9.53 5.60
C CYS A 111 -3.61 -10.24 5.55
N ALA A 112 -3.38 -11.30 6.35
CA ALA A 112 -2.07 -11.95 6.46
C ALA A 112 -1.52 -12.39 5.10
N ASN A 113 -2.34 -13.06 4.29
CA ASN A 113 -1.92 -13.63 3.01
C ASN A 113 -1.61 -12.55 1.97
N VAL A 114 -2.46 -11.53 1.86
CA VAL A 114 -2.26 -10.40 0.93
C VAL A 114 -1.01 -9.61 1.35
N PHE A 115 -0.88 -9.29 2.65
CA PHE A 115 0.27 -8.55 3.17
C PHE A 115 1.59 -9.31 3.01
N GLY A 116 1.63 -10.60 3.36
CA GLY A 116 2.81 -11.45 3.18
C GLY A 116 3.16 -11.67 1.70
N GLY A 117 2.15 -11.84 0.84
CA GLY A 117 2.31 -11.98 -0.61
C GLY A 117 2.92 -10.74 -1.25
N LEU A 118 2.32 -9.57 -1.01
CA LEU A 118 2.84 -8.29 -1.50
C LEU A 118 4.22 -7.98 -0.90
N GLY A 119 4.45 -8.35 0.36
CA GLY A 119 5.75 -8.26 1.02
C GLY A 119 6.86 -9.04 0.30
N ARG A 120 6.59 -10.28 -0.09
CA ARG A 120 7.54 -11.08 -0.88
C ARG A 120 7.82 -10.45 -2.25
N LEU A 121 6.79 -9.90 -2.89
CA LEU A 121 6.92 -9.29 -4.22
C LEU A 121 7.71 -7.98 -4.17
N VAL A 122 7.49 -7.11 -3.17
CA VAL A 122 8.25 -5.86 -3.06
C VAL A 122 9.74 -6.14 -2.82
N ALA A 123 10.05 -7.20 -2.06
CA ALA A 123 11.41 -7.61 -1.71
C ALA A 123 12.07 -8.52 -2.76
N ALA A 124 11.39 -8.83 -3.87
CA ALA A 124 11.89 -9.78 -4.86
C ALA A 124 13.28 -9.40 -5.38
N GLY A 125 14.18 -10.39 -5.40
CA GLY A 125 15.56 -10.23 -5.89
C GLY A 125 16.41 -9.26 -5.07
N SER A 126 16.14 -9.09 -3.77
CA SER A 126 16.83 -8.09 -2.94
C SER A 126 17.01 -8.58 -1.50
N ALA A 127 18.08 -8.14 -0.85
CA ALA A 127 18.16 -8.19 0.61
C ALA A 127 17.39 -7.00 1.18
N TYR A 128 16.68 -7.18 2.29
CA TYR A 128 15.74 -6.17 2.76
C TYR A 128 15.58 -6.12 4.27
N SER A 129 15.14 -4.96 4.76
CA SER A 129 14.57 -4.78 6.09
C SER A 129 13.23 -4.06 5.97
N ALA A 130 12.31 -4.33 6.89
CA ALA A 130 10.97 -3.77 6.85
C ALA A 130 10.55 -3.29 8.24
N LYS A 131 9.81 -2.19 8.29
CA LYS A 131 9.15 -1.70 9.51
C LYS A 131 7.67 -1.55 9.24
N SER A 132 6.87 -2.31 9.97
CA SER A 132 5.41 -2.30 9.83
C SER A 132 4.72 -1.53 10.95
N THR A 133 3.56 -0.96 10.61
CA THR A 133 2.65 -0.27 11.52
C THR A 133 1.24 -0.81 11.34
N TRP A 134 0.53 -0.98 12.45
CA TRP A 134 -0.84 -1.48 12.50
C TRP A 134 -1.54 -0.91 13.73
N ASN A 135 -2.87 -1.09 13.81
CA ASN A 135 -3.61 -0.78 15.03
C ASN A 135 -3.31 -1.86 16.09
N ALA A 136 -2.73 -1.48 17.22
CA ALA A 136 -2.30 -2.42 18.27
C ALA A 136 -3.46 -3.13 18.99
N GLU A 137 -4.64 -2.51 19.01
CA GLU A 137 -5.83 -2.99 19.71
C GLU A 137 -6.73 -3.84 18.79
N ALA A 138 -6.76 -3.49 17.51
CA ALA A 138 -7.68 -4.06 16.52
C ALA A 138 -7.00 -4.28 15.15
N GLY A 139 -5.83 -4.94 15.15
CA GLY A 139 -5.03 -5.15 13.93
C GLY A 139 -5.78 -5.86 12.80
N ASP A 140 -6.66 -6.80 13.12
CA ASP A 140 -7.44 -7.56 12.12
C ASP A 140 -8.56 -6.73 11.45
N ALA A 141 -8.98 -5.63 12.08
CA ALA A 141 -10.07 -4.78 11.60
C ALA A 141 -9.57 -3.54 10.83
N HIS A 142 -8.27 -3.30 10.80
CA HIS A 142 -7.67 -2.10 10.24
C HIS A 142 -6.56 -2.42 9.24
N SER A 143 -6.09 -1.39 8.55
CA SER A 143 -4.98 -1.51 7.63
C SER A 143 -3.67 -1.83 8.35
N VAL A 144 -2.80 -2.55 7.65
CA VAL A 144 -1.38 -2.68 7.95
C VAL A 144 -0.56 -2.04 6.84
N GLN A 145 0.50 -1.32 7.22
CA GLN A 145 1.46 -0.75 6.28
C GLN A 145 2.87 -1.14 6.67
N SER A 146 3.75 -1.34 5.69
CA SER A 146 5.18 -1.54 5.88
C SER A 146 5.98 -0.61 4.99
N VAL A 147 7.04 -0.03 5.54
CA VAL A 147 8.09 0.64 4.77
C VAL A 147 9.29 -0.31 4.69
N VAL A 148 9.84 -0.46 3.49
CA VAL A 148 10.85 -1.47 3.16
C VAL A 148 12.08 -0.80 2.59
N ALA A 149 13.24 -1.08 3.19
CA ALA A 149 14.54 -0.72 2.63
C ALA A 149 15.08 -1.92 1.85
N LEU A 150 15.51 -1.68 0.61
CA LEU A 150 16.01 -2.71 -0.30
C LEU A 150 17.47 -2.45 -0.64
N SER A 151 18.25 -3.52 -0.64
CA SER A 151 19.68 -3.54 -0.96
C SER A 151 19.98 -4.73 -1.87
N ASN A 152 21.14 -4.70 -2.53
CA ASN A 152 21.54 -5.73 -3.49
C ASN A 152 20.46 -5.95 -4.58
N VAL A 153 19.79 -4.87 -4.99
CA VAL A 153 18.71 -4.92 -5.99
C VAL A 153 19.21 -5.24 -7.39
N ASN A 154 20.51 -5.02 -7.62
CA ASN A 154 21.22 -5.37 -8.83
C ASN A 154 22.58 -6.00 -8.43
N PRO A 155 22.84 -7.28 -8.77
CA PRO A 155 24.13 -7.91 -8.48
C PRO A 155 25.33 -7.19 -9.10
N ALA A 156 25.14 -6.52 -10.25
CA ALA A 156 26.19 -5.73 -10.90
C ALA A 156 26.45 -4.40 -10.20
N ASN A 157 25.55 -3.94 -9.32
CA ASN A 157 25.71 -2.72 -8.54
C ASN A 157 25.25 -2.92 -7.09
N PRO A 158 26.10 -3.46 -6.20
CA PRO A 158 25.77 -3.71 -4.79
C PRO A 158 25.44 -2.43 -3.99
N ALA A 159 25.87 -1.26 -4.46
CA ALA A 159 25.57 0.02 -3.83
C ALA A 159 24.15 0.52 -4.18
N GLN A 160 23.51 -0.04 -5.21
CA GLN A 160 22.17 0.35 -5.60
C GLN A 160 21.18 0.07 -4.45
N ARG A 161 20.37 1.08 -4.16
CA ARG A 161 19.33 1.04 -3.14
C ARG A 161 17.98 1.21 -3.81
N ALA A 162 16.97 0.60 -3.23
CA ALA A 162 15.58 0.85 -3.57
C ALA A 162 14.77 0.94 -2.28
N ALA A 163 13.53 1.40 -2.40
CA ALA A 163 12.60 1.44 -1.29
C ALA A 163 11.27 0.85 -1.74
N GLY A 164 10.48 0.41 -0.77
CA GLY A 164 9.14 -0.06 -1.03
C GLY A 164 8.17 0.26 0.08
N ILE A 165 6.89 0.23 -0.27
CA ILE A 165 5.77 0.29 0.65
C ILE A 165 4.89 -0.93 0.37
N VAL A 166 4.39 -1.56 1.42
CA VAL A 166 3.37 -2.60 1.34
C VAL A 166 2.20 -2.13 2.17
N PHE A 167 1.00 -2.16 1.60
CA PHE A 167 -0.23 -1.80 2.27
C PHE A 167 -1.26 -2.90 2.05
N ALA A 168 -2.02 -3.23 3.10
CA ALA A 168 -3.16 -4.12 3.02
C ALA A 168 -4.24 -3.68 4.01
N ALA A 169 -5.50 -3.79 3.64
CA ALA A 169 -6.63 -3.41 4.49
C ALA A 169 -7.84 -4.34 4.26
N PRO A 170 -8.62 -4.62 5.33
CA PRO A 170 -9.90 -5.30 5.20
C PRO A 170 -10.87 -4.56 4.30
N VAL A 171 -11.53 -5.28 3.40
CA VAL A 171 -12.66 -4.81 2.60
C VAL A 171 -13.82 -5.80 2.79
N GLY A 172 -14.69 -5.50 3.75
CA GLY A 172 -15.71 -6.46 4.20
C GLY A 172 -15.08 -7.72 4.78
N ASN A 173 -15.33 -8.87 4.14
CA ASN A 173 -14.76 -10.17 4.53
C ASN A 173 -13.49 -10.53 3.77
N ALA A 174 -13.09 -9.73 2.78
CA ALA A 174 -11.87 -9.90 2.01
C ALA A 174 -10.77 -8.95 2.50
N CYS A 175 -9.59 -9.08 1.92
CA CYS A 175 -8.51 -8.12 2.03
C CYS A 175 -8.09 -7.63 0.65
N GLU A 176 -7.81 -6.34 0.56
CA GLU A 176 -7.17 -5.74 -0.61
C GLU A 176 -5.89 -5.03 -0.19
N GLY A 177 -4.96 -4.89 -1.12
CA GLY A 177 -3.70 -4.25 -0.85
C GLY A 177 -2.94 -3.86 -2.10
N SER A 178 -1.85 -3.15 -1.89
CA SER A 178 -0.93 -2.78 -2.94
C SER A 178 0.48 -2.71 -2.41
N LEU A 179 1.45 -2.97 -3.29
CA LEU A 179 2.83 -2.57 -3.06
C LEU A 179 3.21 -1.43 -4.00
N VAL A 180 4.17 -0.63 -3.55
CA VAL A 180 4.91 0.31 -4.38
C VAL A 180 6.39 0.02 -4.20
N ARG A 181 7.15 -0.07 -5.28
CA ARG A 181 8.62 -0.19 -5.25
C ARG A 181 9.23 0.91 -6.09
N VAL A 182 10.15 1.66 -5.49
CA VAL A 182 10.90 2.74 -6.15
C VAL A 182 12.33 2.27 -6.34
N THR A 183 12.73 2.08 -7.60
CA THR A 183 14.06 1.59 -7.97
C THR A 183 14.76 2.61 -8.85
N PRO A 184 15.64 3.45 -8.29
CA PRO A 184 16.58 4.24 -9.07
C PRO A 184 17.52 3.33 -9.85
N THR A 185 17.84 3.71 -11.08
CA THR A 185 18.84 3.05 -11.93
C THR A 185 19.71 4.12 -12.61
N THR A 186 20.95 3.75 -12.90
CA THR A 186 21.90 4.59 -13.66
C THR A 186 21.57 4.64 -15.15
N ASP A 187 20.75 3.71 -15.64
CA ASP A 187 20.29 3.69 -17.02
C ASP A 187 19.21 4.76 -17.23
N ASN A 188 19.16 5.33 -18.44
CA ASN A 188 18.07 6.22 -18.82
C ASN A 188 16.75 5.44 -19.01
N CYS A 189 15.61 6.14 -18.95
CA CYS A 189 14.31 5.47 -19.00
C CYS A 189 14.01 4.76 -20.32
N GLN A 190 14.66 5.11 -21.42
CA GLN A 190 14.48 4.41 -22.70
C GLN A 190 15.12 3.01 -22.67
N VAL A 191 16.30 2.90 -22.06
CA VAL A 191 16.97 1.61 -21.84
C VAL A 191 16.14 0.75 -20.90
N VAL A 192 15.65 1.32 -19.79
CA VAL A 192 14.79 0.59 -18.84
C VAL A 192 13.49 0.13 -19.50
N ALA A 193 12.85 0.97 -20.30
CA ALA A 193 11.64 0.61 -21.04
C ALA A 193 11.90 -0.56 -22.01
N ALA A 194 13.03 -0.53 -22.73
CA ALA A 194 13.41 -1.61 -23.63
C ALA A 194 13.63 -2.95 -22.89
N GLU A 195 14.26 -2.94 -21.71
CA GLU A 195 14.42 -4.13 -20.89
C GLU A 195 13.09 -4.67 -20.36
N LEU A 196 12.17 -3.79 -19.96
CA LEU A 196 10.82 -4.19 -19.54
C LEU A 196 9.99 -4.74 -20.70
N ALA A 197 10.14 -4.19 -21.91
CA ALA A 197 9.47 -4.70 -23.11
C ALA A 197 9.92 -6.12 -23.45
N LYS A 198 11.21 -6.46 -23.25
CA LYS A 198 11.72 -7.84 -23.39
C LYS A 198 11.06 -8.82 -22.43
N GLN A 199 10.51 -8.34 -21.31
CA GLN A 199 9.76 -9.12 -20.34
C GLN A 199 8.25 -9.13 -20.62
N ASN A 200 7.86 -8.87 -21.87
CA ASN A 200 6.47 -8.72 -22.32
C ASN A 200 5.72 -7.55 -21.66
N GLY A 201 6.45 -6.51 -21.25
CA GLY A 201 5.84 -5.26 -20.79
C GLY A 201 5.21 -4.50 -21.96
N GLN A 202 3.95 -4.11 -21.80
CA GLN A 202 3.21 -3.30 -22.77
C GLN A 202 3.39 -1.82 -22.47
N THR A 203 3.88 -1.06 -23.45
CA THR A 203 4.07 0.39 -23.32
C THR A 203 2.75 1.14 -23.44
N GLY A 204 2.54 2.10 -22.56
CA GLY A 204 1.50 3.10 -22.57
C GLY A 204 2.04 4.45 -22.06
N VAL A 205 1.12 5.40 -21.89
CA VAL A 205 1.45 6.77 -21.44
C VAL A 205 0.62 7.14 -20.22
N LEU A 206 1.25 7.84 -19.28
CA LEU A 206 0.59 8.48 -18.13
C LEU A 206 1.04 9.93 -18.08
N GLY A 207 0.26 10.83 -18.67
CA GLY A 207 0.70 12.20 -18.93
C GLY A 207 1.89 12.22 -19.89
N ASP A 208 3.01 12.81 -19.47
CA ASP A 208 4.28 12.85 -20.18
C ASP A 208 5.24 11.71 -19.79
N MET A 209 4.82 10.81 -18.90
CA MET A 209 5.63 9.69 -18.43
C MET A 209 5.32 8.39 -19.19
N THR A 210 6.34 7.57 -19.39
CA THR A 210 6.16 6.20 -19.89
C THR A 210 5.60 5.32 -18.79
N LEU A 211 4.50 4.62 -19.10
CA LEU A 211 3.90 3.60 -18.23
C LEU A 211 4.03 2.23 -18.90
N MET A 212 4.58 1.26 -18.20
CA MET A 212 4.70 -0.12 -18.69
C MET A 212 3.76 -1.02 -17.89
N THR A 213 2.90 -1.79 -18.56
CA THR A 213 2.07 -2.82 -17.91
C THR A 213 2.72 -4.19 -18.10
N MET A 214 3.05 -4.85 -17.00
CA MET A 214 3.71 -6.16 -16.97
C MET A 214 2.67 -7.31 -17.01
N PRO A 215 3.05 -8.52 -17.46
CA PRO A 215 2.12 -9.66 -17.55
C PRO A 215 1.50 -10.10 -16.22
N ASN A 216 2.19 -9.83 -15.10
CA ASN A 216 1.69 -10.11 -13.76
C ASN A 216 0.73 -9.03 -13.22
N GLY A 217 0.33 -8.06 -14.06
CA GLY A 217 -0.52 -6.93 -13.69
C GLY A 217 0.22 -5.77 -13.02
N ALA A 218 1.54 -5.86 -12.82
CA ALA A 218 2.30 -4.74 -12.26
C ALA A 218 2.37 -3.59 -13.27
N GLN A 219 2.23 -2.36 -12.78
CA GLN A 219 2.42 -1.15 -13.56
C GLN A 219 3.76 -0.52 -13.17
N VAL A 220 4.56 -0.13 -14.15
CA VAL A 220 5.87 0.51 -13.94
C VAL A 220 5.88 1.86 -14.62
N MET A 221 5.82 2.93 -13.84
CA MET A 221 6.01 4.29 -14.32
C MET A 221 7.49 4.62 -14.32
N LEU A 222 7.99 5.13 -15.44
CA LEU A 222 9.38 5.51 -15.60
C LEU A 222 9.51 7.02 -15.50
N VAL A 223 10.17 7.48 -14.44
CA VAL A 223 10.39 8.90 -14.17
C VAL A 223 11.81 9.28 -14.56
N PRO A 224 12.00 10.15 -15.58
CA PRO A 224 13.32 10.62 -15.97
C PRO A 224 13.98 11.44 -14.85
N LEU A 225 15.27 11.19 -14.59
CA LEU A 225 16.08 11.97 -13.66
C LEU A 225 17.44 12.26 -14.27
N ALA A 226 17.57 13.39 -14.98
CA ALA A 226 18.74 13.67 -15.82
C ALA A 226 19.04 12.49 -16.78
N ASN A 227 20.20 11.86 -16.67
CA ASN A 227 20.58 10.69 -17.48
C ASN A 227 20.22 9.34 -16.84
N ALA A 228 19.58 9.38 -15.66
CA ALA A 228 19.14 8.23 -14.89
C ALA A 228 17.62 8.05 -15.02
N CYS A 229 17.12 6.94 -14.47
CA CYS A 229 15.69 6.66 -14.41
C CYS A 229 15.30 6.21 -13.00
N VAL A 230 14.09 6.58 -12.60
CA VAL A 230 13.45 6.00 -11.42
C VAL A 230 12.26 5.17 -11.90
N ALA A 231 12.33 3.86 -11.70
CA ALA A 231 11.22 2.96 -11.94
C ALA A 231 10.33 2.91 -10.69
N VAL A 232 9.09 3.38 -10.82
CA VAL A 232 8.06 3.28 -9.79
C VAL A 232 7.11 2.15 -10.17
N SER A 233 7.24 1.00 -9.51
CA SER A 233 6.43 -0.19 -9.75
C SER A 233 5.30 -0.27 -8.74
N VAL A 234 4.08 -0.52 -9.22
CA VAL A 234 2.88 -0.72 -8.41
C VAL A 234 2.27 -2.07 -8.77
N LEU A 235 1.83 -2.82 -7.76
CA LEU A 235 1.06 -4.04 -7.97
C LEU A 235 -0.02 -4.13 -6.90
N GLN A 236 -1.23 -4.45 -7.32
CA GLN A 236 -2.37 -4.69 -6.43
C GLN A 236 -2.52 -6.19 -6.16
N GLY A 237 -3.04 -6.51 -4.98
CA GLY A 237 -3.39 -7.87 -4.59
C GLY A 237 -4.69 -7.87 -3.80
N ALA A 238 -5.49 -8.92 -3.98
CA ALA A 238 -6.72 -9.15 -3.24
C ALA A 238 -6.80 -10.63 -2.84
N GLY A 239 -7.52 -10.94 -1.77
CA GLY A 239 -7.70 -12.31 -1.27
C GLY A 239 -8.56 -12.42 -0.04
#